data_AF-A0A0D0GJD9-F1
#
_entry.id   AF-A0A0D0GJD9-F1
#
_cell.length_a   1.000
_cell.length_b   1.000
_cell.length_c   1.000
_cell.angle_alpha   90.00
_cell.angle_beta   90.00
_cell.angle_gamma   90.00
#
_symmetry.space_group_name_H-M   'P 1'
#
loop_
_entity.id
_entity.type
_entity.pdbx_description
1 polymer ?
#
loop_
_entity_poly.entity_id
_entity_poly.type
_entity_poly.pdbx_seq_one_letter_code
_entity_poly.pdbx_strand_id
1 'polypeptide(L)'
;IANQLFYVQRDPNTNTIICELNVNGKGQVDKDNPVHVYWIRYTEDESRKELGYIQRKFAYGIESKALANDQFELRFVSHKKLPLYLTRSEDDKKYHVYVTVNNKKIQVERIFLRIEGGSFWLPNVKYVEIKGVNTSTNALITERIKI
;
A
#
# COMPACT_ATOMS: atom_id res chain seq x y z
N ILE A 1 13.13 6.87 -1.41
CA ILE A 1 13.20 5.41 -1.13
C ILE A 1 13.22 4.70 -2.48
N ALA A 2 14.27 3.93 -2.78
CA ALA A 2 14.33 3.17 -4.03
C ALA A 2 13.20 2.12 -4.04
N ASN A 3 12.65 1.77 -5.20
CA ASN A 3 11.62 0.73 -5.31
C ASN A 3 10.33 0.95 -4.49
N GLN A 4 10.06 2.18 -4.01
CA GLN A 4 8.80 2.50 -3.35
C GLN A 4 7.63 2.31 -4.33
N LEU A 5 6.65 1.52 -3.92
CA LEU A 5 5.42 1.30 -4.67
C LEU A 5 4.38 2.37 -4.30
N PHE A 6 4.11 2.50 -3.00
CA PHE A 6 3.21 3.51 -2.44
C PHE A 6 3.44 3.63 -0.93
N TYR A 7 2.72 4.54 -0.28
CA TYR A 7 2.79 4.69 1.17
C TYR A 7 1.42 4.88 1.81
N VAL A 8 1.30 4.54 3.08
CA VAL A 8 0.10 4.70 3.89
C VAL A 8 0.34 5.69 5.01
N GLN A 9 -0.55 6.66 5.14
CA GLN A 9 -0.60 7.61 6.25
C GLN A 9 -1.96 7.55 6.93
N ARG A 10 -2.06 8.11 8.12
CA ARG A 10 -3.30 8.13 8.89
C ARG A 10 -3.36 9.29 9.86
N ASP A 11 -4.55 9.62 10.32
CA ASP A 11 -4.68 10.48 11.49
C ASP A 11 -4.42 9.70 12.80
N PRO A 12 -3.94 10.37 13.87
CA PRO A 12 -3.43 11.75 13.90
C PRO A 12 -1.91 11.85 13.63
N ASN A 13 -1.21 10.75 13.34
CA ASN A 13 0.26 10.74 13.27
C ASN A 13 0.81 10.72 11.85
N THR A 14 1.88 11.49 11.61
CA THR A 14 2.54 11.54 10.28
C THR A 14 3.52 10.39 10.05
N ASN A 15 3.69 9.49 11.02
CA ASN A 15 4.40 8.23 10.83
C ASN A 15 3.81 7.50 9.62
N THR A 16 4.68 7.10 8.72
CA THR A 16 4.28 6.63 7.39
C THR A 16 4.67 5.18 7.22
N ILE A 17 3.76 4.38 6.70
CA ILE A 17 4.05 3.00 6.31
C ILE A 17 4.48 3.04 4.86
N ILE A 18 5.67 2.54 4.59
CA ILE A 18 6.19 2.41 3.24
C ILE A 18 5.91 1.00 2.75
N CYS A 19 5.37 0.91 1.54
CA CYS A 19 5.25 -0.34 0.80
C CYS A 19 6.29 -0.30 -0.33
N GLU A 20 7.36 -1.07 -0.18
CA GLU A 20 8.49 -1.13 -1.09
C GLU A 20 8.46 -2.47 -1.86
N LEU A 21 8.84 -2.47 -3.13
CA LEU A 21 8.99 -3.70 -3.90
C LEU A 21 10.15 -4.51 -3.30
N ASN A 22 9.88 -5.74 -2.91
CA ASN A 22 10.90 -6.64 -2.39
C ASN A 22 11.60 -7.36 -3.53
N VAL A 23 12.88 -7.08 -3.71
CA VAL A 23 13.72 -7.70 -4.74
C VAL A 23 14.93 -8.37 -4.09
N ASN A 24 15.35 -9.49 -4.64
CA ASN A 24 16.58 -10.15 -4.23
C ASN A 24 17.83 -9.39 -4.75
N GLY A 25 19.02 -9.86 -4.38
CA GLY A 25 20.29 -9.24 -4.81
C GLY A 25 20.53 -9.22 -6.33
N LYS A 26 19.69 -9.89 -7.13
CA LYS A 26 19.72 -9.87 -8.60
C LYS A 26 18.65 -8.94 -9.19
N GLY A 27 17.90 -8.22 -8.36
CA GLY A 27 16.81 -7.34 -8.79
C GLY A 27 15.53 -8.07 -9.19
N GLN A 28 15.41 -9.36 -8.92
CA GLN A 28 14.21 -10.14 -9.20
C GLN A 28 13.25 -10.06 -8.00
N VAL A 29 11.96 -9.92 -8.27
CA VAL A 29 10.92 -9.84 -7.23
C VAL A 29 10.89 -11.14 -6.43
N ASP A 30 10.85 -11.01 -5.11
CA ASP A 30 10.57 -12.13 -4.20
C ASP A 30 9.11 -12.57 -4.40
N LYS A 31 8.89 -13.76 -4.95
CA LYS A 31 7.55 -14.22 -5.33
C LYS A 31 6.68 -14.60 -4.12
N ASP A 32 7.30 -14.92 -2.99
CA ASP A 32 6.59 -15.28 -1.76
C ASP A 32 6.20 -14.02 -0.98
N ASN A 33 7.06 -13.00 -1.02
CA ASN A 33 6.87 -11.73 -0.31
C ASN A 33 7.23 -10.54 -1.21
N PRO A 34 6.44 -10.21 -2.25
CA PRO A 34 6.80 -9.22 -3.27
C PRO A 34 6.78 -7.77 -2.77
N VAL A 35 6.23 -7.52 -1.58
CA VAL A 35 6.16 -6.19 -0.97
C VAL A 35 6.72 -6.24 0.44
N HIS A 36 7.76 -5.45 0.69
CA HIS A 36 8.29 -5.21 2.03
C HIS A 36 7.59 -3.99 2.63
N VAL A 37 6.98 -4.19 3.79
CA VAL A 37 6.23 -3.14 4.51
C VAL A 37 6.95 -2.78 5.80
N TYR A 38 7.21 -1.49 6.01
CA TYR A 38 7.87 -0.98 7.21
C TYR A 38 7.44 0.46 7.53
N TRP A 39 7.74 0.94 8.74
CA TRP A 39 7.50 2.31 9.17
C TRP A 39 8.68 3.24 8.86
N ILE A 40 8.38 4.49 8.55
CA ILE A 40 9.25 5.63 8.80
C ILE A 40 8.61 6.50 9.88
N ARG A 41 9.38 6.76 10.94
CA ARG A 41 8.92 7.42 12.17
C ARG A 41 9.14 8.93 12.13
N TYR A 42 8.47 9.62 11.21
CA TYR A 42 8.61 11.07 11.04
C TYR A 42 8.26 11.91 12.27
N THR A 43 7.46 11.40 13.21
CA THR A 43 7.16 12.12 14.47
C THR A 43 8.18 11.87 15.59
N GLU A 44 9.18 11.03 15.34
CA GLU A 44 10.18 10.63 16.33
C GLU A 44 11.58 11.04 15.83
N ASP A 45 12.30 10.12 15.20
CA ASP A 45 13.70 10.24 14.78
C ASP A 45 13.90 9.99 13.28
N GLU A 46 12.79 9.94 12.52
CA GLU A 46 12.77 9.60 11.08
C GLU A 46 13.33 8.20 10.78
N SER A 47 13.46 7.33 11.80
CA SER A 47 14.03 6.01 11.63
C SER A 47 13.11 5.07 10.86
N ARG A 48 13.74 4.14 10.14
CA ARG A 48 13.08 2.96 9.58
C ARG A 48 12.84 1.94 10.68
N LYS A 49 11.61 1.41 10.78
CA LYS A 49 11.26 0.34 11.73
C LYS A 49 10.39 -0.74 11.11
N GLU A 50 10.78 -1.99 11.27
CA GLU A 50 10.00 -3.15 10.84
C GLU A 50 8.64 -3.25 11.55
N LEU A 51 7.66 -3.85 10.85
CA LEU A 51 6.38 -4.18 11.48
C LEU A 51 6.57 -5.27 12.54
N GLY A 52 6.08 -5.00 13.76
CA GLY A 52 5.96 -6.04 14.79
C GLY A 52 5.01 -7.16 14.35
N TYR A 53 5.12 -8.33 14.96
CA TYR A 53 4.30 -9.51 14.60
C TYR A 53 2.80 -9.22 14.56
N ILE A 54 2.28 -8.52 15.57
CA ILE A 54 0.85 -8.19 15.68
C ILE A 54 0.43 -7.23 14.55
N GLN A 55 1.23 -6.19 14.29
CA GLN A 55 0.93 -5.21 13.23
C GLN A 55 0.94 -5.88 11.84
N ARG A 56 1.89 -6.78 11.60
CA ARG A 56 1.98 -7.55 10.36
C ARG A 56 0.78 -8.48 10.19
N LYS A 57 0.30 -9.12 11.26
CA LYS A 57 -0.78 -10.11 11.16
C LYS A 57 -2.19 -9.50 11.14
N PHE A 58 -2.39 -8.32 11.73
CA PHE A 58 -3.73 -7.77 11.97
C PHE A 58 -3.95 -6.35 11.47
N ALA A 59 -2.90 -5.57 11.16
CA ALA A 59 -3.05 -4.17 10.76
C ALA A 59 -2.50 -3.92 9.36
N TYR A 60 -1.19 -3.71 9.24
CA TYR A 60 -0.55 -3.13 8.06
C TYR A 60 0.18 -4.16 7.20
N GLY A 61 0.14 -5.44 7.56
CA GLY A 61 0.69 -6.48 6.69
C GLY A 61 -0.09 -6.60 5.38
N ILE A 62 0.63 -7.04 4.35
CA ILE A 62 0.09 -7.33 3.04
C ILE A 62 0.22 -8.83 2.80
N GLU A 63 -0.90 -9.50 2.57
CA GLU A 63 -0.95 -10.85 2.01
C GLU A 63 -0.79 -10.73 0.49
N SER A 64 0.00 -11.63 -0.10
CA SER A 64 0.20 -11.66 -1.55
C SER A 64 -0.22 -13.01 -2.12
N LYS A 65 -0.69 -13.00 -3.36
CA LYS A 65 -0.97 -14.18 -4.15
C LYS A 65 -0.42 -13.98 -5.55
N ALA A 66 0.50 -14.86 -5.97
CA ALA A 66 1.01 -14.85 -7.33
C ALA A 66 -0.11 -15.14 -8.34
N LEU A 67 -0.08 -14.39 -9.44
CA LEU A 67 -0.92 -14.54 -10.62
C LEU A 67 -0.03 -14.92 -11.82
N ALA A 68 -0.61 -14.99 -13.02
CA ALA A 68 0.17 -15.18 -14.24
C ALA A 68 1.06 -13.97 -14.55
N ASN A 69 2.10 -14.17 -15.37
CA ASN A 69 2.94 -13.10 -15.94
C ASN A 69 3.62 -12.18 -14.89
N ASP A 70 4.12 -12.77 -13.80
CA ASP A 70 4.76 -12.05 -12.69
C ASP A 70 3.92 -10.89 -12.12
N GLN A 71 2.59 -11.08 -12.13
CA GLN A 71 1.63 -10.22 -11.44
C GLN A 71 1.29 -10.80 -10.08
N PHE A 72 0.92 -9.94 -9.14
CA PHE A 72 0.52 -10.36 -7.80
C PHE A 72 -0.75 -9.63 -7.37
N GLU A 73 -1.69 -10.38 -6.82
CA GLU A 73 -2.79 -9.81 -6.05
C GLU A 73 -2.28 -9.55 -4.63
N LEU A 74 -2.53 -8.35 -4.13
CA LEU A 74 -2.14 -7.89 -2.80
C LEU A 74 -3.41 -7.54 -2.00
N ARG A 75 -3.45 -7.94 -0.73
CA ARG A 75 -4.53 -7.57 0.19
C ARG A 75 -3.96 -7.12 1.52
N PHE A 76 -4.42 -5.99 2.02
CA PHE A 76 -4.17 -5.64 3.41
C PHE A 76 -4.86 -6.64 4.34
N VAL A 77 -4.14 -7.14 5.34
CA VAL A 77 -4.70 -8.06 6.35
C VAL A 77 -5.91 -7.45 7.09
N SER A 78 -5.90 -6.12 7.26
CA SER A 78 -6.97 -5.34 7.90
C SER A 78 -8.17 -5.08 6.98
N HIS A 79 -8.04 -5.22 5.67
CA HIS A 79 -9.12 -4.93 4.73
C HIS A 79 -9.05 -5.82 3.48
N LYS A 80 -9.48 -7.08 3.65
CA LYS A 80 -9.43 -8.07 2.58
C LYS A 80 -10.41 -7.82 1.43
N LYS A 81 -11.33 -6.86 1.50
CA LYS A 81 -12.34 -6.63 0.44
C LYS A 81 -11.83 -5.77 -0.72
N LEU A 82 -10.70 -5.09 -0.56
CA LEU A 82 -10.12 -4.23 -1.60
C LEU A 82 -8.81 -4.84 -2.12
N PRO A 83 -8.85 -5.62 -3.22
CA PRO A 83 -7.64 -6.14 -3.82
C PRO A 83 -6.85 -5.01 -4.50
N LEU A 84 -5.54 -5.06 -4.31
CA LEU A 84 -4.52 -4.28 -5.00
C LEU A 84 -3.79 -5.22 -5.96
N TYR A 85 -3.22 -4.70 -7.04
CA TYR A 85 -2.51 -5.50 -8.03
C TYR A 85 -1.13 -4.92 -8.29
N LEU A 86 -0.11 -5.71 -8.01
CA LEU A 86 1.27 -5.41 -8.36
C LEU A 86 1.53 -5.93 -9.77
N THR A 87 1.81 -5.03 -10.70
CA THR A 87 2.15 -5.40 -12.08
C THR A 87 3.30 -4.54 -12.58
N ARG A 88 4.08 -5.10 -13.51
CA ARG A 88 5.03 -4.35 -14.28
C ARG A 88 4.27 -3.47 -15.27
N SER A 89 4.53 -2.16 -15.27
CA SER A 89 3.97 -1.23 -16.25
C SER A 89 4.68 -1.41 -17.59
N GLU A 90 3.91 -1.30 -18.67
CA GLU A 90 4.47 -1.31 -20.02
C GLU A 90 5.18 0.01 -20.37
N ASP A 91 4.83 1.11 -19.69
CA ASP A 91 5.32 2.46 -20.01
C ASP A 91 6.77 2.67 -19.54
N ASP A 92 7.06 2.32 -18.29
CA ASP A 92 8.38 2.55 -17.66
C ASP A 92 9.12 1.26 -17.30
N LYS A 93 8.52 0.11 -17.58
CA LYS A 93 9.04 -1.23 -17.25
C LYS A 93 9.32 -1.45 -15.75
N LYS A 94 8.73 -0.65 -14.86
CA LYS A 94 8.82 -0.80 -13.40
C LYS A 94 7.55 -1.40 -12.83
N TYR A 95 7.65 -1.95 -11.62
CA TYR A 95 6.49 -2.42 -10.89
C TYR A 95 5.74 -1.27 -10.24
N HIS A 96 4.42 -1.30 -10.38
CA HIS A 96 3.50 -0.37 -9.74
C HIS A 96 2.32 -1.13 -9.14
N VAL A 97 1.65 -0.49 -8.19
CA VAL A 97 0.44 -1.05 -7.56
C VAL A 97 -0.79 -0.33 -8.07
N TYR A 98 -1.80 -1.10 -8.46
CA TYR A 98 -3.05 -0.60 -8.99
C TYR A 98 -4.24 -1.05 -8.15
N VAL A 99 -5.26 -0.20 -8.08
CA VAL A 99 -6.54 -0.50 -7.46
C VAL A 99 -7.67 -0.03 -8.36
N THR A 100 -8.81 -0.70 -8.31
CA THR A 100 -10.03 -0.24 -8.98
C THR A 100 -11.03 0.23 -7.94
N VAL A 101 -11.38 1.50 -7.98
CA VAL A 101 -12.31 2.14 -7.03
C VAL A 101 -13.22 3.07 -7.81
N ASN A 102 -14.53 3.04 -7.52
CA ASN A 102 -15.52 3.87 -8.22
C ASN A 102 -15.40 3.76 -9.75
N ASN A 103 -15.17 2.53 -10.23
CA ASN A 103 -14.95 2.19 -11.64
C ASN A 103 -13.74 2.87 -12.30
N LYS A 104 -12.78 3.37 -11.52
CA LYS A 104 -11.53 3.96 -11.99
C LYS A 104 -10.36 3.08 -11.58
N LYS A 105 -9.53 2.69 -12.55
CA LYS A 105 -8.25 2.02 -12.28
C LYS A 105 -7.19 3.08 -11.97
N ILE A 106 -6.56 2.96 -10.82
CA ILE A 106 -5.67 3.97 -10.24
C ILE A 106 -4.33 3.33 -9.97
N GLN A 107 -3.24 3.89 -10.51
CA GLN A 107 -1.89 3.62 -10.04
C GLN A 107 -1.71 4.34 -8.69
N VAL A 108 -1.57 3.58 -7.62
CA VAL A 108 -1.60 4.10 -6.24
C VAL A 108 -0.27 4.79 -5.91
N GLU A 109 -0.36 6.02 -5.41
CA GLU A 109 0.79 6.74 -4.83
C GLU A 109 0.69 6.79 -3.32
N ARG A 110 -0.51 7.08 -2.80
CA ARG A 110 -0.78 7.25 -1.38
C ARG A 110 -2.14 6.68 -0.99
N ILE A 111 -2.17 5.96 0.13
CA ILE A 111 -3.38 5.62 0.85
C ILE A 111 -3.40 6.42 2.15
N PHE A 112 -4.54 7.03 2.48
CA PHE A 112 -4.71 7.79 3.71
C PHE A 112 -5.93 7.29 4.48
N LEU A 113 -5.75 7.01 5.77
CA LEU A 113 -6.82 6.55 6.66
C LEU A 113 -7.28 7.72 7.54
N ARG A 114 -8.53 8.16 7.36
CA ARG A 114 -9.17 9.09 8.29
C ARG A 114 -9.70 8.31 9.47
N ILE A 115 -9.10 8.51 10.65
CA ILE A 115 -9.47 7.83 11.89
C ILE A 115 -10.09 8.86 12.84
N GLU A 116 -11.28 8.57 13.36
CA GLU A 116 -11.96 9.43 14.34
C GLU A 116 -12.42 8.61 15.54
N GLY A 117 -11.59 8.61 16.58
CA GLY A 117 -11.79 7.79 17.78
C GLY A 117 -11.50 6.30 17.55
N GLY A 118 -12.05 5.48 18.44
CA GLY A 118 -11.73 4.05 18.53
C GLY A 118 -10.60 3.78 19.53
N SER A 119 -10.26 2.49 19.67
CA SER A 119 -9.16 2.06 20.55
C SER A 119 -7.87 1.92 19.76
N PHE A 120 -6.74 1.83 20.46
CA PHE A 120 -5.45 1.55 19.84
C PHE A 120 -5.47 0.30 18.94
N TRP A 121 -6.26 -0.71 19.33
CA TRP A 121 -6.38 -1.98 18.61
C TRP A 121 -7.48 -1.97 17.54
N LEU A 122 -8.51 -1.12 17.68
CA LEU A 122 -9.65 -1.03 16.77
C LEU A 122 -9.94 0.45 16.48
N PRO A 123 -9.16 1.08 15.59
CA PRO A 123 -9.42 2.45 15.18
C PRO A 123 -10.74 2.54 14.42
N ASN A 124 -11.49 3.63 14.63
CA ASN A 124 -12.71 3.91 13.86
C ASN A 124 -12.33 4.63 12.57
N VAL A 125 -12.14 3.86 11.48
CA VAL A 125 -11.80 4.40 10.16
C VAL A 125 -13.07 4.94 9.49
N LYS A 126 -13.15 6.26 9.31
CA LYS A 126 -14.29 6.92 8.66
C LYS A 126 -14.29 6.76 7.15
N TYR A 127 -13.11 6.89 6.56
CA TYR A 127 -12.89 6.63 5.16
C TYR A 127 -11.42 6.34 4.87
N VAL A 128 -11.21 5.68 3.74
CA VAL A 128 -9.91 5.52 3.09
C VAL A 128 -9.89 6.46 1.90
N GLU A 129 -8.85 7.27 1.80
CA GLU A 129 -8.57 8.11 0.64
C GLU A 129 -7.41 7.51 -0.15
N ILE A 130 -7.58 7.37 -1.45
CA ILE A 130 -6.59 6.81 -2.37
C ILE A 130 -6.25 7.90 -3.37
N LYS A 131 -4.98 8.32 -3.36
CA LYS A 131 -4.43 9.29 -4.30
C LYS A 131 -3.47 8.57 -5.26
N GLY A 132 -3.54 8.94 -6.52
CA GLY A 132 -2.66 8.38 -7.55
C GLY A 132 -3.04 8.83 -8.95
N VAL A 133 -2.62 8.08 -9.96
CA VAL A 133 -2.84 8.41 -11.38
C VAL A 133 -3.94 7.53 -11.96
N ASN A 134 -4.94 8.14 -12.62
CA ASN A 134 -5.95 7.40 -13.38
C ASN A 134 -5.31 6.83 -14.65
N THR A 135 -5.35 5.50 -14.82
CA THR A 135 -4.66 4.86 -15.96
C THR A 135 -5.29 5.14 -17.32
N SER A 136 -6.55 5.60 -17.35
CA SER A 136 -7.25 5.90 -18.61
C SER A 136 -7.03 7.33 -19.09
N THR A 137 -6.73 8.26 -18.17
CA THR A 137 -6.61 9.70 -18.49
C THR A 137 -5.24 10.29 -18.16
N ASN A 138 -4.37 9.55 -17.47
CA ASN A 138 -3.12 10.01 -16.91
C ASN A 138 -3.23 11.22 -15.97
N ALA A 139 -4.43 11.54 -15.49
CA ALA A 139 -4.64 12.61 -14.53
C ALA A 139 -4.42 12.13 -13.10
N LEU A 140 -3.87 13.01 -12.25
CA LEU A 140 -3.87 12.82 -10.81
C LEU A 140 -5.31 12.86 -10.29
N ILE A 141 -5.70 11.84 -9.54
CA ILE A 141 -7.03 11.72 -8.95
C ILE A 141 -6.95 11.34 -7.48
N THR A 142 -8.05 11.59 -6.77
CA THR A 142 -8.23 11.19 -5.38
C THR A 142 -9.63 10.60 -5.23
N GLU A 143 -9.70 9.36 -4.78
CA GLU A 143 -10.96 8.66 -4.53
C GLU A 143 -11.11 8.33 -3.05
N ARG A 144 -12.34 8.36 -2.55
CA ARG A 144 -12.64 8.01 -1.16
C ARG A 144 -13.59 6.82 -1.09
N ILE A 145 -13.31 5.92 -0.16
CA ILE A 145 -14.12 4.75 0.15
C ILE A 145 -14.53 4.83 1.61
N LYS A 146 -15.83 4.71 1.89
CA LYS A 146 -16.31 4.54 3.26
C LYS A 146 -16.10 3.08 3.68
N ILE A 147 -15.58 2.88 4.89
CA ILE A 147 -15.30 1.56 5.46
C ILE A 147 -16.34 1.23 6.52
#